data_AF-A0A6P0VUP6-F1
#
_entry.id   AF-A0A6P0VUP6-F1
#
_cell.length_a   1.000
_cell.length_b   1.000
_cell.length_c   1.000
_cell.angle_alpha   90.00
_cell.angle_beta   90.00
_cell.angle_gamma   90.00
#
_symmetry.space_group_name_H-M   'P 1'
#
loop_
_entity.id
_entity.type
_entity.pdbx_description
1 polymer ?
#
loop_
_entity_poly.entity_id
_entity_poly.type
_entity_poly.pdbx_seq_one_letter_code
_entity_poly.pdbx_strand_id
1 'polypeptide(L)'
;VELPGFAGNLLTLAIRPDSLYVWKEQSSLLWEMGRYQEALRSFDQVLAIKPEDDVTWSDRGELLEELGRYQDALSNFDQALAINPNNCLTWSNRAKLLEKLGCYQEALVSQKNAVYSQSTVDSVWNN
;
A
#
# COMPACT_ATOMS: atom_id res chain seq x y z
N VAL A 1 -8.55 -44.89 18.72
CA VAL A 1 -7.07 -45.02 18.73
C VAL A 1 -6.61 -44.79 17.31
N GLU A 2 -5.70 -43.81 17.15
CA GLU A 2 -4.87 -43.46 15.97
C GLU A 2 -5.48 -42.68 14.78
N LEU A 3 -5.01 -41.44 14.63
CA LEU A 3 -4.92 -40.67 13.37
C LEU A 3 -3.52 -40.93 12.76
N PRO A 4 -3.37 -40.91 11.42
CA PRO A 4 -2.61 -39.80 10.84
C PRO A 4 -3.18 -39.29 9.51
N GLY A 5 -2.95 -37.99 9.27
CA GLY A 5 -3.60 -37.21 8.24
C GLY A 5 -3.13 -37.48 6.82
N PHE A 6 -4.09 -37.42 5.89
CA PHE A 6 -3.89 -36.95 4.52
C PHE A 6 -5.22 -36.40 3.94
N ALA A 7 -6.06 -35.81 4.80
CA ALA A 7 -7.08 -34.84 4.36
C ALA A 7 -6.45 -33.45 4.10
N GLY A 8 -5.12 -33.40 3.96
CA GLY A 8 -4.33 -32.22 3.63
C GLY A 8 -4.35 -31.85 2.15
N ASN A 9 -5.27 -32.39 1.34
CA ASN A 9 -5.55 -31.87 0.00
C ASN A 9 -6.78 -30.96 -0.04
N LEU A 10 -7.17 -30.41 1.12
CA LEU A 10 -7.77 -29.06 1.18
C LEU A 10 -6.76 -27.97 0.74
N LEU A 11 -5.50 -28.34 0.44
CA LEU A 11 -4.47 -27.52 -0.19
C LEU A 11 -4.58 -27.37 -1.72
N THR A 12 -5.54 -28.02 -2.39
CA THR A 12 -6.23 -27.28 -3.48
C THR A 12 -7.14 -26.26 -2.81
N LEU A 13 -6.48 -25.40 -2.03
CA LEU A 13 -6.90 -24.10 -1.63
C LEU A 13 -7.59 -23.61 -2.88
N ALA A 14 -8.91 -23.49 -2.79
CA ALA A 14 -9.61 -22.54 -3.61
C ALA A 14 -8.76 -21.29 -3.48
N ILE A 15 -7.92 -21.04 -4.49
CA ILE A 15 -7.20 -19.81 -4.67
C ILE A 15 -8.35 -18.87 -4.90
N ARG A 16 -8.90 -18.35 -3.80
CA ARG A 16 -9.94 -17.37 -3.84
C ARG A 16 -9.31 -16.24 -4.64
N PRO A 17 -9.86 -15.89 -5.80
CA PRO A 17 -9.48 -14.67 -6.47
C PRO A 17 -9.69 -13.45 -5.55
N ASP A 18 -10.31 -13.60 -4.37
CA ASP A 18 -10.46 -12.57 -3.33
C ASP A 18 -9.27 -12.39 -2.38
N SER A 19 -8.16 -13.11 -2.54
CA SER A 19 -6.99 -12.83 -1.71
C SER A 19 -6.34 -11.54 -2.20
N LEU A 20 -6.47 -10.44 -1.45
CA LEU A 20 -5.79 -9.17 -1.72
C LEU A 20 -4.29 -9.36 -1.98
N TYR A 21 -3.70 -10.39 -1.38
CA TYR A 21 -2.33 -10.78 -1.61
C TYR A 21 -2.05 -11.14 -3.08
N VAL A 22 -2.93 -11.89 -3.74
CA VAL A 22 -2.76 -12.28 -5.15
C VAL A 22 -2.85 -11.08 -6.07
N TRP A 23 -3.76 -10.15 -5.80
CA TRP A 23 -3.88 -8.92 -6.58
C TRP A 23 -2.70 -7.97 -6.36
N LYS A 24 -2.17 -7.89 -5.14
CA LYS A 24 -0.94 -7.12 -4.86
C LYS A 24 0.26 -7.70 -5.61
N GLU A 25 0.50 -9.00 -5.47
CA GLU A 25 1.57 -9.69 -6.20
C GLU A 25 1.41 -9.57 -7.72
N GLN A 26 0.19 -9.69 -8.23
CA GLN A 26 -0.10 -9.50 -9.65
C GLN A 26 0.16 -8.05 -10.10
N SER A 27 -0.22 -7.06 -9.29
CA SER A 27 0.01 -5.65 -9.60
C SER A 27 1.51 -5.33 -9.61
N SER A 28 2.27 -5.84 -8.64
CA SER A 28 3.74 -5.72 -8.60
C SER A 28 4.40 -6.40 -9.79
N LEU A 29 3.96 -7.60 -10.18
CA LEU A 29 4.48 -8.29 -11.36
C LEU A 29 4.18 -7.53 -12.66
N LEU A 30 2.95 -6.99 -12.79
CA LEU A 30 2.56 -6.18 -13.94
C LEU A 30 3.34 -4.87 -13.99
N TRP A 31 3.66 -4.30 -12.83
CA TRP A 31 4.51 -3.13 -12.68
C TRP A 31 5.94 -3.43 -13.16
N GLU A 32 6.56 -4.51 -12.70
CA GLU A 32 7.88 -4.94 -13.18
C GLU A 32 7.89 -5.25 -14.69
N MET A 33 6.76 -5.70 -15.24
CA MET A 33 6.58 -5.93 -16.68
C MET A 33 6.31 -4.65 -17.50
N GLY A 34 6.26 -3.47 -16.86
CA GLY A 34 5.96 -2.19 -17.51
C GLY A 34 4.49 -2.03 -17.95
N ARG A 35 3.59 -2.92 -17.49
CA ARG A 35 2.15 -2.90 -17.79
C ARG A 35 1.39 -2.06 -16.75
N TYR A 36 1.82 -0.82 -16.59
CA TYR A 36 1.37 0.08 -15.54
C TYR A 36 -0.16 0.32 -15.53
N GLN A 37 -0.82 0.37 -16.69
CA GLN A 37 -2.27 0.54 -16.76
C GLN A 37 -3.05 -0.66 -16.20
N GLU A 38 -2.50 -1.86 -16.31
CA GLU A 38 -3.15 -3.08 -15.81
C GLU A 38 -2.91 -3.24 -14.31
N ALA A 39 -1.74 -2.85 -13.83
CA ALA A 39 -1.48 -2.73 -12.39
C ALA A 39 -2.46 -1.75 -11.73
N LEU A 40 -2.74 -0.59 -12.36
CA LEU A 40 -3.76 0.35 -11.86
C LEU A 40 -5.16 -0.29 -11.78
N ARG A 41 -5.58 -1.03 -12.81
CA ARG A 41 -6.88 -1.72 -12.79
C ARG A 41 -6.97 -2.78 -11.69
N SER A 42 -5.88 -3.51 -11.47
CA SER A 42 -5.79 -4.49 -10.38
C SER A 42 -5.95 -3.81 -9.02
N PHE A 43 -5.29 -2.67 -8.78
CA PHE A 43 -5.51 -1.89 -7.56
C PHE A 43 -6.94 -1.35 -7.45
N ASP A 44 -7.55 -0.90 -8.55
CA ASP A 44 -8.95 -0.44 -8.54
C ASP A 44 -9.91 -1.58 -8.12
N GLN A 45 -9.66 -2.82 -8.55
CA GLN A 45 -10.46 -3.98 -8.14
C GLN A 45 -10.29 -4.30 -6.66
N VAL A 46 -9.06 -4.20 -6.13
CA VAL A 46 -8.80 -4.37 -4.70
C VAL A 46 -9.54 -3.31 -3.89
N LEU A 47 -9.45 -2.05 -4.29
CA LEU A 47 -10.10 -0.92 -3.62
C LEU A 47 -11.64 -0.97 -3.73
N ALA A 48 -12.18 -1.56 -4.80
CA ALA A 48 -13.61 -1.80 -4.92
C ALA A 48 -14.13 -2.83 -3.89
N ILE A 49 -13.29 -3.79 -3.51
CA ILE A 49 -13.62 -4.82 -2.50
C ILE A 49 -13.30 -4.33 -1.08
N LYS A 50 -12.16 -3.65 -0.91
CA LYS A 50 -11.68 -3.08 0.35
C LYS A 50 -11.22 -1.63 0.15
N PRO A 51 -12.16 -0.67 0.22
CA PRO A 51 -11.81 0.74 0.09
C PRO A 51 -10.98 1.26 1.28
N GLU A 52 -10.98 0.54 2.40
CA GLU A 52 -10.26 0.88 3.64
C GLU A 52 -8.86 0.23 3.72
N ASP A 53 -8.31 -0.30 2.62
CA ASP A 53 -6.93 -0.82 2.60
C ASP A 53 -5.93 0.32 2.31
N ASP A 54 -5.36 0.89 3.37
CA ASP A 54 -4.36 1.97 3.30
C ASP A 54 -3.11 1.59 2.51
N VAL A 55 -2.71 0.31 2.58
CA VAL A 55 -1.54 -0.18 1.86
C VAL A 55 -1.82 -0.19 0.37
N THR A 56 -3.00 -0.63 -0.08
CA THR A 56 -3.36 -0.60 -1.51
C THR A 56 -3.42 0.84 -2.06
N TRP A 57 -3.97 1.79 -1.30
CA TRP A 57 -3.93 3.20 -1.68
C TRP A 57 -2.50 3.73 -1.80
N SER A 58 -1.61 3.31 -0.90
CA SER A 58 -0.19 3.69 -0.93
C SER A 58 0.53 3.12 -2.15
N ASP A 59 0.37 1.82 -2.41
CA ASP A 59 1.01 1.14 -3.55
C ASP A 59 0.53 1.74 -4.89
N ARG A 60 -0.77 2.05 -5.00
CA ARG A 60 -1.33 2.74 -6.17
C ARG A 60 -0.76 4.15 -6.34
N GLY A 61 -0.53 4.86 -5.24
CA GLY A 61 0.12 6.18 -5.25
C GLY A 61 1.55 6.11 -5.79
N GLU A 62 2.33 5.12 -5.38
CA GLU A 62 3.70 4.91 -5.84
C GLU A 62 3.76 4.60 -7.34
N LEU A 63 2.86 3.73 -7.83
CA LEU A 63 2.72 3.44 -9.25
C LEU A 63 2.36 4.70 -10.07
N LEU A 64 1.50 5.57 -9.54
CA LEU A 64 1.14 6.84 -10.18
C LEU A 64 2.30 7.83 -10.20
N GLU A 65 3.15 7.82 -9.17
CA GLU A 65 4.39 8.61 -9.15
C GLU A 65 5.33 8.17 -10.29
N GLU A 66 5.54 6.86 -10.47
CA GLU A 66 6.37 6.35 -11.56
C GLU A 66 5.84 6.71 -12.96
N LEU A 67 4.51 6.78 -13.08
CA LEU A 67 3.84 7.24 -14.30
C LEU A 67 3.92 8.75 -14.51
N GLY A 68 4.53 9.51 -13.61
CA GLY A 68 4.61 10.97 -13.65
C GLY A 68 3.29 11.68 -13.29
N ARG A 69 2.30 10.95 -12.78
CA ARG A 69 0.99 11.47 -12.35
C ARG A 69 1.04 11.92 -10.89
N TYR A 70 1.90 12.89 -10.62
CA TYR A 70 2.24 13.29 -9.25
C TYR A 70 1.05 13.81 -8.43
N GLN A 71 0.11 14.54 -9.04
CA GLN A 71 -1.08 15.04 -8.32
C GLN A 71 -2.02 13.90 -7.89
N ASP A 72 -2.19 12.89 -8.74
CA ASP A 72 -3.00 11.72 -8.42
C ASP A 72 -2.31 10.86 -7.36
N ALA A 73 -0.98 10.70 -7.45
CA ALA A 73 -0.17 10.02 -6.45
C ALA A 73 -0.33 10.64 -5.05
N LEU A 74 -0.22 11.98 -4.94
CA LEU A 74 -0.46 12.69 -3.69
C LEU A 74 -1.86 12.42 -3.13
N SER A 75 -2.88 12.46 -3.98
CA SER A 75 -4.26 12.21 -3.56
C SER A 75 -4.43 10.78 -3.02
N ASN A 76 -3.76 9.79 -3.61
CA ASN A 76 -3.79 8.40 -3.14
C ASN A 76 -3.05 8.25 -1.80
N PHE A 77 -1.89 8.90 -1.63
CA PHE A 77 -1.20 8.92 -0.33
C PHE A 77 -2.03 9.61 0.76
N ASP A 78 -2.74 10.70 0.44
CA ASP A 78 -3.64 11.37 1.38
C ASP A 78 -4.80 10.46 1.79
N GLN A 79 -5.37 9.68 0.87
CA GLN A 79 -6.42 8.69 1.21
C GLN A 79 -5.87 7.58 2.12
N ALA A 80 -4.70 7.03 1.80
CA ALA A 80 -4.04 6.04 2.64
C ALA A 80 -3.80 6.56 4.06
N LEU A 81 -3.32 7.80 4.20
CA LEU A 81 -3.08 8.44 5.50
C LEU A 81 -4.36 8.83 6.23
N ALA A 82 -5.45 9.11 5.52
CA ALA A 82 -6.76 9.33 6.14
C ALA A 82 -7.31 8.04 6.77
N ILE A 83 -7.02 6.89 6.17
CA ILE A 83 -7.39 5.57 6.69
C ILE A 83 -6.45 5.16 7.83
N ASN A 84 -5.13 5.26 7.61
CA ASN A 84 -4.10 4.91 8.57
C ASN A 84 -3.07 6.04 8.72
N PRO A 85 -3.29 6.97 9.65
CA PRO A 85 -2.38 8.10 9.89
C PRO A 85 -0.99 7.68 10.36
N ASN A 86 -0.83 6.45 10.86
CA ASN A 86 0.41 5.94 11.42
C ASN A 86 1.28 5.21 10.40
N ASN A 87 0.88 5.17 9.11
CA ASN A 87 1.66 4.52 8.08
C ASN A 87 2.91 5.36 7.72
N CYS A 88 4.03 5.06 8.39
CA CYS A 88 5.31 5.73 8.19
C CYS A 88 5.81 5.66 6.75
N LEU A 89 5.55 4.54 6.05
CA LEU A 89 5.98 4.35 4.66
C LEU A 89 5.24 5.32 3.74
N THR A 90 3.92 5.44 3.90
CA THR A 90 3.10 6.38 3.13
C THR A 90 3.51 7.84 3.36
N TRP A 91 3.76 8.25 4.61
CA TRP A 91 4.29 9.59 4.90
C TRP A 91 5.65 9.84 4.24
N SER A 92 6.51 8.82 4.21
CA SER A 92 7.83 8.91 3.58
C SER A 92 7.73 9.04 2.06
N ASN A 93 6.86 8.26 1.42
CA ASN A 93 6.64 8.33 -0.03
C ASN A 93 5.99 9.67 -0.42
N ARG A 94 5.00 10.14 0.35
CA ARG A 94 4.41 11.47 0.18
C ARG A 94 5.44 12.59 0.30
N ALA A 95 6.33 12.53 1.30
CA ALA A 95 7.39 13.53 1.47
C ALA A 95 8.35 13.57 0.27
N LYS A 96 8.82 12.41 -0.19
CA LYS A 96 9.70 12.29 -1.38
C LYS A 96 9.03 12.88 -2.62
N LEU A 97 7.73 12.61 -2.81
CA LEU A 97 6.97 13.15 -3.93
C LEU A 97 6.85 14.68 -3.85
N LEU A 98 6.58 15.23 -2.66
CA LEU A 98 6.51 16.67 -2.44
C LEU A 98 7.87 17.36 -2.65
N GLU A 99 8.97 16.71 -2.27
CA GLU A 99 10.34 17.19 -2.57
C GLU A 99 10.58 17.24 -4.08
N LYS A 100 10.19 16.21 -4.83
CA LYS A 100 10.27 16.18 -6.30
C LYS A 100 9.45 17.30 -6.95
N LEU A 101 8.32 17.68 -6.36
CA LEU A 101 7.46 18.77 -6.83
C LEU A 101 7.93 20.17 -6.40
N GLY A 102 8.95 20.28 -5.54
CA GLY A 102 9.43 21.54 -4.99
C GLY A 102 8.55 22.11 -3.85
N CYS A 103 7.60 21.32 -3.34
CA CYS A 103 6.72 21.68 -2.23
C CYS A 103 7.38 21.41 -0.87
N TYR A 104 8.53 22.06 -0.61
CA TYR A 104 9.38 21.78 0.55
C TYR A 104 8.69 21.97 1.91
N GLN A 105 7.76 22.92 2.03
CA GLN A 105 7.02 23.13 3.29
C GLN A 105 6.14 21.94 3.65
N GLU A 106 5.41 21.39 2.67
CA GLU A 106 4.53 20.23 2.88
C GLU A 106 5.33 18.93 3.04
N ALA A 107 6.49 18.83 2.39
CA ALA A 107 7.43 17.72 2.57
C ALA A 107 7.94 17.65 4.02
N LEU A 108 8.32 18.79 4.60
CA LEU A 108 8.78 18.87 6.00
C LEU A 108 7.69 18.46 6.99
N VAL A 109 6.43 18.85 6.74
CA VAL A 109 5.30 18.41 7.57
C VAL A 109 5.12 16.89 7.47
N SER A 110 5.23 16.34 6.25
CA SER A 110 5.11 14.90 6.01
C SER A 110 6.22 14.09 6.68
N GLN A 111 7.47 14.54 6.61
CA GLN A 111 8.60 13.92 7.32
C GLN A 111 8.42 13.96 8.84
N LYS A 112 7.94 15.09 9.39
CA LYS A 112 7.65 15.20 10.83
C LYS A 112 6.61 14.17 11.26
N ASN A 113 5.55 14.00 10.48
CA ASN A 113 4.50 13.02 10.78
C ASN A 113 5.00 11.57 10.64
N ALA A 114 5.90 11.27 9.69
CA ALA A 114 6.54 9.96 9.61
C ALA A 114 7.32 9.62 10.88
N VAL A 115 8.15 10.56 11.37
CA VAL A 115 8.94 10.40 12.60
C VAL A 115 8.06 10.30 13.83
N TYR A 116 7.01 11.12 13.91
CA TYR A 116 6.06 11.08 15.02
C TYR A 116 5.32 9.75 15.10
N SER A 117 4.86 9.24 13.96
CA SER A 117 4.20 7.92 13.87
C SER A 117 5.13 6.82 14.38
N GLN A 118 6.40 6.81 13.93
CA GLN A 118 7.41 5.85 14.41
C GLN A 118 7.63 5.95 15.92
N SER A 119 7.77 7.15 16.46
CA SER A 119 7.98 7.38 17.89
C SER A 119 6.77 6.99 18.75
N THR A 120 5.54 7.14 18.24
CA THR A 120 4.35 6.69 18.95
C THR A 120 4.28 5.17 19.02
N VAL A 121 4.64 4.46 17.95
CA VAL A 121 4.74 3.00 17.94
C VAL A 121 5.75 2.54 18.99
N ASP A 122 6.95 3.13 19.04
CA ASP A 122 7.99 2.76 20.00
C ASP A 122 7.57 2.95 21.48
N SER A 123 6.66 3.89 21.76
CA SER A 123 6.12 4.14 23.10
C SER A 123 5.00 3.17 23.52
N VAL A 124 4.28 2.58 22.56
CA VAL A 124 3.15 1.67 22.80
C VAL A 124 3.62 0.23 23.04
N TRP A 125 4.76 -0.17 22.47
CA TRP A 125 5.31 -1.54 22.61
C TRP A 125 6.32 -1.72 23.77
N ASN A 126 6.76 -0.64 24.41
CA ASN A 126 7.74 -0.66 25.51
C ASN A 126 7.11 -0.59 26.93
N ASN A 127 5.85 -0.98 27.08
CA ASN A 127 5.12 -1.01 28.36
C ASN A 127 4.35 -2.32 28.50
#